data_AF-U3A2Y1-F1
#
_entry.id   AF-U3A2Y1-F1
#
_cell.length_a   1.000
_cell.length_b   1.000
_cell.length_c   1.000
_cell.angle_alpha   90.00
_cell.angle_beta   90.00
_cell.angle_gamma   90.00
#
_symmetry.space_group_name_H-M   'P 1'
#
loop_
_entity.id
_entity.type
_entity.pdbx_description
1 polymer ?
#
loop_
_entity_poly.entity_id
_entity_poly.type
_entity_poly.pdbx_seq_one_letter_code
_entity_poly.pdbx_strand_id
1 'polypeptide(L)'
;MLLIVAYSRAARQALRNSCSTHPETVVRRFGRAVLLRETEYAAFLACRLRERFGTGVEVARTEPLNEYRDVPEHVRAAAAAYEARESPSTSYAKFAAGTAYPDPEAMRETRLAD
;
A
#
# COMPACT_ATOMS: atom_id res chain seq x y z
N MET A 1 10.18 6.31 -1.99
CA MET A 1 9.83 6.38 -0.54
C MET A 1 10.28 5.11 0.15
N LEU A 2 10.43 5.12 1.48
CA LEU A 2 10.73 3.91 2.25
C LEU A 2 9.48 3.48 3.04
N LEU A 3 8.94 2.30 2.73
CA LEU A 3 7.89 1.66 3.52
C LEU A 3 8.53 0.80 4.61
N ILE A 4 8.09 1.02 5.85
CA ILE A 4 8.43 0.18 7.00
C ILE A 4 7.15 -0.43 7.55
N VAL A 5 7.11 -1.75 7.71
CA VAL A 5 6.01 -2.48 8.35
C VAL A 5 6.54 -3.21 9.57
N ALA A 6 5.94 -2.96 10.75
CA ALA A 6 6.32 -3.61 11.99
C ALA A 6 5.32 -4.70 12.38
N TYR A 7 5.79 -5.94 12.50
CA TYR A 7 4.96 -7.11 12.81
C TYR A 7 4.86 -7.38 14.31
N SER A 8 5.94 -7.18 15.07
CA SER A 8 5.94 -7.41 16.52
C SER A 8 5.46 -6.20 17.32
N ARG A 9 4.95 -6.42 18.54
CA ARG A 9 4.56 -5.33 19.45
C ARG A 9 5.75 -4.42 19.77
N ALA A 10 6.92 -5.00 20.02
CA ALA A 10 8.15 -4.26 20.31
C ALA A 10 8.60 -3.39 19.13
N ALA A 11 8.57 -3.95 17.91
CA ALA A 11 8.90 -3.22 16.69
C ALA A 11 7.92 -2.07 16.43
N ARG A 12 6.61 -2.29 16.64
CA ARG A 12 5.60 -1.23 16.51
C ARG A 12 5.82 -0.08 17.49
N GLN A 13 6.16 -0.39 18.74
CA GLN A 13 6.48 0.64 19.73
C GLN A 13 7.73 1.42 19.33
N ALA A 14 8.79 0.74 18.88
CA ALA A 14 10.02 1.39 18.44
C ALA A 14 9.81 2.26 17.20
N LEU A 15 9.04 1.77 16.21
CA LEU A 15 8.66 2.54 15.03
C LEU A 15 7.86 3.79 15.41
N ARG A 16 6.89 3.65 16.32
CA ARG A 16 6.11 4.78 16.86
C ARG A 16 7.02 5.82 17.51
N ASN A 17 7.96 5.39 18.35
CA ASN A 17 8.91 6.28 19.03
C ASN A 17 9.81 6.99 18.01
N SER A 18 10.38 6.26 17.06
CA SER A 18 11.21 6.83 15.99
C SER A 18 10.45 7.90 15.20
N CYS A 19 9.18 7.68 14.88
CA CYS A 19 8.36 8.68 14.17
C CYS A 19 8.07 9.92 15.01
N SER A 20 7.91 9.76 16.33
CA SER A 20 7.70 10.90 17.23
C SER A 20 8.98 11.71 17.43
N THR A 21 10.15 11.05 17.43
CA THR A 21 11.45 11.71 17.58
C THR A 21 11.93 12.38 16.29
N HIS A 22 11.59 11.82 15.13
CA HIS A 22 12.08 12.27 13.82
C HIS A 22 10.93 12.58 12.84
N PRO A 23 9.99 13.47 13.19
CA PRO A 23 8.80 13.75 12.38
C PRO A 23 9.13 14.25 10.97
N GLU A 24 10.27 14.91 10.77
CA GLU A 24 10.77 15.41 9.49
C GLU A 24 11.07 14.31 8.47
N THR A 25 11.31 13.08 8.95
CA THR A 25 11.54 11.92 8.09
C THR A 25 10.24 11.25 7.66
N VAL A 26 9.10 11.58 8.29
CA VAL A 26 7.83 10.88 8.11
C VAL A 26 6.99 11.53 7.02
N VAL A 27 6.61 10.76 6.00
CA VAL A 27 5.64 11.17 4.98
C VAL A 27 4.22 10.84 5.46
N ARG A 28 3.99 9.61 5.94
CA ARG A 28 2.66 9.16 6.38
C ARG A 28 2.75 8.00 7.38
N ARG A 29 1.77 7.90 8.29
CA ARG A 29 1.67 6.84 9.31
C ARG A 29 0.39 6.02 9.14
N PHE A 30 0.49 4.71 9.34
CA PHE A 30 -0.57 3.73 9.13
C PHE A 30 -0.62 2.69 10.26
N GLY A 31 -0.69 3.14 11.51
CA GLY A 31 -0.72 2.25 12.68
C GLY A 31 0.56 1.41 12.84
N ARG A 32 0.63 0.26 12.15
CA ARG A 32 1.79 -0.64 12.12
C ARG A 32 2.80 -0.35 11.01
N ALA A 33 2.45 0.50 10.04
CA ALA A 33 3.32 0.85 8.92
C ALA A 33 3.56 2.36 8.81
N VAL A 34 4.67 2.74 8.20
CA VAL A 34 5.08 4.14 7.99
C VAL A 34 5.75 4.28 6.63
N LEU A 35 5.44 5.36 5.92
CA LEU A 35 6.21 5.82 4.78
C LEU A 35 7.18 6.92 5.25
N LEU A 36 8.47 6.70 5.03
CA LEU A 36 9.51 7.69 5.27
C LEU A 36 9.97 8.34 3.96
N ARG A 37 10.48 9.57 4.10
CA ARG A 37 11.18 10.29 3.04
C ARG A 37 12.41 9.50 2.63
N GLU A 38 12.77 9.61 1.36
CA GLU A 38 13.93 8.90 0.82
C GLU A 38 15.20 9.71 1.04
N THR A 39 15.66 9.72 2.28
CA THR A 39 16.88 10.40 2.72
C THR A 39 17.81 9.39 3.37
N GLU A 40 19.12 9.67 3.37
CA GLU A 40 20.10 8.80 4.03
C GLU A 40 19.77 8.57 5.51
N TYR A 41 19.27 9.61 6.20
CA TYR A 41 18.88 9.49 7.60
C TYR A 41 17.66 8.59 7.81
N ALA A 42 16.64 8.70 6.97
CA ALA A 42 15.49 7.79 7.01
C ALA A 42 15.90 6.34 6.68
N ALA A 43 16.83 6.14 5.74
CA ALA A 43 17.39 4.82 5.44
C ALA A 43 18.16 4.26 6.64
N PHE A 44 18.95 5.08 7.33
CA PHE A 44 19.60 4.71 8.58
C PHE A 44 18.60 4.28 9.65
N LEU A 45 17.51 5.04 9.87
CA LEU A 45 16.46 4.66 10.82
C LEU A 45 15.81 3.31 10.45
N ALA A 46 15.53 3.10 9.16
CA ALA A 46 14.97 1.84 8.66
C ALA A 46 15.91 0.65 8.88
N CYS A 47 17.19 0.79 8.51
CA CYS A 47 18.21 -0.24 8.72
C CYS A 47 18.38 -0.54 10.22
N ARG A 48 18.45 0.49 11.07
CA ARG A 48 18.56 0.29 12.53
C ARG A 48 17.38 -0.47 13.12
N LEU A 49 16.16 -0.22 12.64
CA LEU A 49 14.98 -0.99 13.04
C LEU A 49 15.09 -2.45 12.58
N ARG A 50 15.54 -2.69 11.35
CA ARG A 50 15.74 -4.05 10.82
C ARG A 50 16.84 -4.81 11.57
N GLU A 51 17.98 -4.20 11.86
CA GLU A 51 19.03 -4.80 12.69
C GLU A 51 18.53 -5.16 14.08
N ARG A 52 17.70 -4.29 14.69
CA ARG A 52 17.20 -4.50 16.05
C ARG A 52 16.12 -5.59 16.14
N PHE A 53 15.28 -5.74 15.11
CA PHE A 53 14.07 -6.56 15.18
C PHE A 53 14.03 -7.70 14.17
N GLY A 54 15.01 -7.81 13.27
CA GLY A 54 15.06 -8.81 12.21
C GLY A 54 13.76 -8.86 11.41
N THR A 55 13.20 -10.06 11.29
CA THR A 55 11.91 -10.33 10.62
C THR A 55 10.70 -9.69 11.32
N GLY A 56 10.88 -9.09 12.49
CA GLY A 56 9.86 -8.27 13.15
C GLY A 56 9.59 -6.94 12.44
N VAL A 57 10.42 -6.57 11.45
CA VAL A 57 10.26 -5.40 10.58
C VAL A 57 10.55 -5.76 9.13
N GLU A 58 9.69 -5.30 8.23
CA GLU A 58 9.95 -5.29 6.80
C GLU A 58 10.25 -3.88 6.32
N VAL A 59 11.21 -3.76 5.41
CA VAL A 59 11.63 -2.50 4.80
C VAL A 59 11.63 -2.67 3.29
N ALA A 60 10.87 -1.83 2.60
CA ALA A 60 10.81 -1.80 1.15
C ALA A 60 11.04 -0.36 0.64
N ARG A 61 11.73 -0.24 -0.50
CA ARG A 61 11.71 0.99 -1.28
C ARG A 61 10.49 0.92 -2.20
N THR A 62 9.64 1.93 -2.14
CA THR A 62 8.38 1.98 -2.88
C THR A 62 8.27 3.24 -3.71
N GLU A 63 7.55 3.12 -4.82
CA GLU A 63 7.11 4.24 -5.65
C GLU A 63 5.59 4.37 -5.53
N PRO A 64 5.02 5.58 -5.61
CA PRO A 64 3.58 5.75 -5.74
C PRO A 64 3.07 5.05 -7.01
N LEU A 65 1.92 4.36 -6.90
CA LEU A 65 1.21 3.84 -8.06
C LEU A 65 0.72 5.01 -8.94
N ASN A 66 1.04 4.99 -10.23
CA ASN A 66 0.41 5.87 -11.21
C ASN A 66 -0.65 5.07 -11.95
N GLU A 67 -1.92 5.24 -11.58
CA GLU A 67 -3.02 4.48 -12.15
C GLU A 67 -3.15 4.62 -13.68
N TYR A 68 -2.79 5.75 -14.27
CA TYR A 68 -2.88 5.95 -15.73
C TYR A 68 -1.76 5.25 -16.51
N ARG A 69 -0.64 4.95 -15.84
CA ARG A 69 0.53 4.28 -16.42
C ARG A 69 0.53 2.78 -16.09
N ASP A 70 0.23 2.45 -14.84
CA ASP A 70 0.49 1.15 -14.22
C ASP A 70 -0.77 0.27 -14.12
N VAL A 71 -1.96 0.82 -14.42
CA VAL A 71 -3.23 0.10 -14.31
C VAL A 71 -3.99 0.14 -15.63
N PRO A 72 -4.39 -1.01 -16.19
CA PRO A 72 -5.17 -1.06 -17.43
C PRO A 72 -6.45 -0.21 -17.34
N GLU A 73 -6.78 0.48 -18.44
CA GLU A 73 -7.94 1.37 -18.50
C GLU A 73 -9.24 0.67 -18.12
N HIS A 74 -9.45 -0.57 -18.58
CA HIS A 74 -10.67 -1.32 -18.29
C HIS A 74 -10.86 -1.60 -16.78
N VAL A 75 -9.78 -1.77 -16.02
CA VAL A 75 -9.83 -1.91 -14.55
C VAL A 75 -10.20 -0.59 -13.91
N ARG A 76 -9.61 0.53 -14.36
CA ARG A 76 -9.92 1.87 -13.83
C ARG A 76 -11.35 2.28 -14.13
N ALA A 77 -11.81 2.05 -15.35
CA ALA A 77 -13.19 2.32 -15.78
C ALA A 77 -14.19 1.52 -14.93
N ALA A 78 -13.90 0.24 -14.68
CA ALA A 78 -14.74 -0.61 -13.84
C ALA A 78 -14.79 -0.14 -12.39
N ALA A 79 -13.64 0.26 -11.80
CA ALA A 79 -13.59 0.80 -10.45
C ALA A 79 -14.44 2.08 -10.33
N ALA A 80 -14.31 3.00 -11.29
CA ALA A 80 -15.10 4.23 -11.30
C ALA A 80 -16.61 3.95 -11.43
N ALA A 81 -17.00 3.07 -12.35
CA ALA A 81 -18.40 2.71 -12.54
C ALA A 81 -18.99 1.96 -11.33
N TYR A 82 -18.20 1.10 -10.70
CA TYR A 82 -18.62 0.37 -9.51
C TYR A 82 -18.80 1.29 -8.30
N GLU A 83 -17.94 2.28 -8.10
CA GLU A 83 -18.13 3.27 -7.04
C GLU A 83 -19.32 4.20 -7.30
N ALA A 84 -19.71 4.38 -8.57
CA ALA A 84 -20.92 5.12 -8.96
C ALA A 84 -22.20 4.25 -8.97
N ARG A 85 -22.14 2.98 -8.54
CA ARG A 85 -23.29 2.07 -8.57
C ARG A 85 -24.45 2.58 -7.71
N GLU A 86 -25.67 2.31 -8.16
CA GLU A 86 -26.90 2.77 -7.49
C GLU A 86 -27.08 2.19 -6.08
N SER A 87 -26.73 0.91 -5.88
CA SER A 87 -26.90 0.23 -4.61
C SER A 87 -25.53 -0.11 -3.99
N PRO A 88 -25.15 0.53 -2.87
CA PRO A 88 -23.88 0.27 -2.20
C PRO A 88 -23.72 -1.19 -1.73
N SER A 89 -24.81 -1.92 -1.52
CA SER A 89 -24.79 -3.33 -1.10
C SER A 89 -24.54 -4.30 -2.26
N THR A 90 -24.63 -3.86 -3.52
CA THR A 90 -24.32 -4.69 -4.68
C THR A 90 -22.82 -4.96 -4.73
N SER A 91 -22.44 -6.24 -4.76
CA SER A 91 -21.05 -6.66 -4.90
C SER A 91 -20.54 -6.45 -6.32
N TYR A 92 -19.22 -6.30 -6.48
CA TYR A 92 -18.60 -6.12 -7.80
C TYR A 92 -18.94 -7.25 -8.77
N ALA A 93 -18.92 -8.50 -8.31
CA ALA A 93 -19.27 -9.66 -9.15
C ALA A 93 -20.70 -9.56 -9.72
N LYS A 94 -21.68 -9.14 -8.90
CA LYS A 94 -23.06 -8.94 -9.36
C LYS A 94 -23.20 -7.72 -10.27
N PHE A 95 -22.44 -6.67 -9.99
CA PHE A 95 -22.41 -5.45 -10.79
C PHE A 95 -21.82 -5.68 -12.19
N ALA A 96 -20.72 -6.43 -12.28
CA ALA A 96 -20.03 -6.69 -13.54
C ALA A 96 -20.75 -7.72 -14.42
N ALA A 97 -21.55 -8.61 -13.81
CA ALA A 97 -22.30 -9.64 -14.54
C ALA A 97 -23.20 -9.04 -15.62
N GLY A 98 -23.00 -9.43 -16.87
CA GLY A 98 -23.76 -8.93 -18.01
C GLY A 98 -23.34 -7.54 -18.49
N THR A 99 -22.23 -6.99 -17.98
CA THR A 99 -21.62 -5.73 -18.46
C THR A 99 -20.35 -6.00 -19.26
N ALA A 100 -19.75 -4.96 -19.83
CA ALA A 100 -18.44 -5.03 -20.46
C ALA A 100 -17.27 -4.93 -19.47
N TYR A 101 -17.54 -4.76 -18.17
CA TYR A 101 -16.50 -4.67 -17.14
C TYR A 101 -15.87 -6.04 -16.86
N PRO A 102 -14.57 -6.07 -16.49
CA PRO A 102 -13.85 -7.32 -16.31
C PRO A 102 -14.46 -8.16 -15.18
N ASP A 103 -14.57 -9.46 -15.44
CA ASP A 103 -14.96 -10.45 -14.45
C ASP A 103 -13.90 -10.53 -13.32
N PRO A 104 -14.30 -10.58 -12.04
CA PRO A 104 -13.37 -10.61 -10.93
C PRO A 104 -12.51 -11.87 -10.82
N GLU A 105 -12.94 -13.04 -11.31
CA GLU A 105 -12.06 -14.23 -11.38
C GLU A 105 -10.99 -14.02 -12.45
N ALA A 106 -11.36 -13.50 -13.62
CA ALA A 106 -10.40 -13.19 -14.67
C ALA A 106 -9.34 -12.15 -14.19
N MET A 107 -9.76 -11.14 -13.44
CA MET A 107 -8.83 -10.16 -12.84
C MET A 107 -7.86 -10.76 -11.83
N ARG A 108 -8.28 -11.78 -11.05
CA ARG A 108 -7.40 -12.44 -10.06
C ARG A 108 -6.21 -13.15 -10.71
N GLU A 109 -6.44 -13.77 -11.85
CA GLU A 109 -5.42 -14.51 -12.60
C GLU A 109 -4.57 -13.62 -13.51
N THR A 110 -5.08 -12.44 -13.85
CA THR A 110 -4.38 -11.48 -14.71
C THR A 110 -3.38 -10.67 -13.90
N ARG A 111 -2.10 -10.76 -14.25
CA ARG A 111 -1.07 -9.90 -13.65
C ARG A 111 -1.20 -8.47 -14.15
N LEU A 112 -0.91 -7.51 -13.27
CA LEU A 112 -0.59 -6.16 -13.72
C LEU A 112 0.68 -6.22 -14.57
N ALA A 113 0.73 -5.48 -15.67
CA ALA A 113 1.92 -5.39 -16.49
C ALA A 113 3.04 -4.69 -15.69
N ASP A 114 4.25 -5.23 -15.78
CA ASP A 114 5.47 -4.69 -15.15
C ASP A 114 5.98 -3.42 -15.87
#